data_AF-A0A537V386-F1
#
_entry.id   AF-A0A537V386-F1
#
_cell.length_a   1.000
_cell.length_b   1.000
_cell.length_c   1.000
_cell.angle_alpha   90.00
_cell.angle_beta   90.00
_cell.angle_gamma   90.00
#
_symmetry.space_group_name_H-M   'P 1'
#
loop_
_entity.id
_entity.type
_entity.pdbx_description
1 polymer ?
#
loop_
_entity_poly.entity_id
_entity_poly.type
_entity_poly.pdbx_seq_one_letter_code
_entity_poly.pdbx_strand_id
1 'polypeptide(L)'
;IAEFCFAGDCFGLPTSGIRVASAEAVGDVTVTRYPQRAADRLIDENPLLVRRLYDRTLRELTHAHTRMLVLGRMTASERVASFLLEISERQDAPRVLDLAMSRSDVADYLGLTIETVCRVLSGFRRDRIIAIPTAHRIEFHHRDALEALCET
;
A
#
# COMPACT_ATOMS: atom_id res chain seq x y z
N ILE A 1 0.78 9.09 -5.56
CA ILE A 1 -0.29 8.06 -5.44
C ILE A 1 -0.76 8.00 -4.00
N ALA A 2 -2.07 8.00 -3.72
CA ALA A 2 -2.59 8.01 -2.36
C ALA A 2 -2.65 6.62 -1.71
N GLU A 3 -3.04 5.61 -2.48
CA GLU A 3 -3.23 4.24 -1.99
C GLU A 3 -3.12 3.22 -3.14
N PHE A 4 -2.60 2.04 -2.84
CA PHE A 4 -2.77 0.84 -3.67
C PHE A 4 -3.84 -0.07 -3.05
N CYS A 5 -4.83 -0.45 -3.84
CA CYS A 5 -5.90 -1.37 -3.44
C CYS A 5 -5.63 -2.77 -4.00
N PHE A 6 -5.86 -3.81 -3.19
CA PHE A 6 -5.73 -5.22 -3.55
C PHE A 6 -7.08 -5.95 -3.42
N ALA A 7 -7.07 -7.26 -3.69
CA ALA A 7 -8.26 -8.09 -3.57
C ALA A 7 -8.84 -8.01 -2.14
N GLY A 8 -10.13 -7.69 -2.04
CA GLY A 8 -10.83 -7.51 -0.77
C GLY A 8 -10.96 -6.06 -0.31
N ASP A 9 -10.22 -5.13 -0.92
CA ASP A 9 -10.31 -3.70 -0.58
C ASP A 9 -11.54 -3.04 -1.22
N CYS A 10 -12.17 -2.14 -0.47
CA CYS A 10 -13.27 -1.29 -0.93
C CYS A 10 -12.78 0.14 -1.09
N PHE A 11 -13.01 0.75 -2.26
CA PHE A 11 -12.58 2.12 -2.56
C PHE A 11 -13.67 2.94 -3.27
N GLY A 12 -13.46 4.25 -3.39
CA GLY A 12 -14.32 5.14 -4.16
C GLY A 12 -15.62 5.56 -3.47
N LEU A 13 -15.71 5.37 -2.15
CA LEU A 13 -16.79 5.93 -1.33
C LEU A 13 -16.67 7.47 -1.30
N PRO A 14 -17.74 8.21 -1.65
CA PRO A 14 -17.68 9.67 -1.67
C PRO A 14 -17.69 10.23 -0.25
N THR A 15 -16.79 11.16 0.06
CA THR A 15 -16.83 11.94 1.30
C THR A 15 -17.74 13.14 1.07
N SER A 16 -18.91 13.17 1.70
CA SER A 16 -19.88 14.28 1.57
C SER A 16 -20.28 14.59 0.11
N GLY A 17 -20.34 13.57 -0.75
CA GLY A 17 -20.65 13.73 -2.17
C GLY A 17 -19.50 14.23 -3.04
N ILE A 18 -18.33 14.50 -2.46
CA ILE A 18 -17.14 14.96 -3.19
C ILE A 18 -16.24 13.77 -3.49
N ARG A 19 -15.78 13.67 -4.74
CA ARG A 19 -14.79 12.68 -5.16
C ARG A 19 -13.40 13.29 -5.02
N VAL A 20 -12.65 12.80 -4.04
CA VAL A 20 -11.35 13.38 -3.66
C VAL A 20 -10.18 12.76 -4.44
N ALA A 21 -10.41 11.65 -5.13
CA ALA A 21 -9.41 10.92 -5.91
C ALA A 21 -10.03 10.21 -7.12
N SER A 22 -9.22 9.99 -8.16
CA SER A 22 -9.48 9.01 -9.20
C SER A 22 -8.87 7.65 -8.82
N ALA A 23 -9.33 6.59 -9.48
CA ALA A 23 -8.75 5.26 -9.38
C ALA A 23 -8.41 4.76 -10.78
N GLU A 24 -7.23 4.15 -10.92
CA GLU A 24 -6.73 3.58 -12.16
C GLU A 24 -6.33 2.12 -11.90
N ALA A 25 -6.62 1.26 -12.85
CA ALA A 25 -6.22 -0.14 -12.77
C ALA A 25 -4.73 -0.27 -13.13
N VAL A 26 -3.94 -0.78 -12.19
CA VAL A 26 -2.50 -1.01 -12.39
C VAL A 26 -2.23 -2.21 -13.32
N GLY A 27 -3.19 -3.12 -13.44
CA GLY A 27 -3.16 -4.28 -14.34
C GLY A 27 -4.57 -4.84 -14.53
N ASP A 28 -4.66 -6.10 -14.95
CA ASP A 28 -5.95 -6.78 -15.12
C ASP A 28 -6.65 -6.95 -13.76
N VAL A 29 -7.86 -6.41 -13.63
CA VAL A 29 -8.65 -6.43 -12.40
C VAL A 29 -10.10 -6.77 -12.66
N THR A 30 -10.73 -7.42 -11.69
CA THR A 30 -12.19 -7.57 -11.63
C THR A 30 -12.71 -6.79 -10.44
N VAL A 31 -13.67 -5.90 -10.66
CA VAL A 31 -14.27 -5.07 -9.61
C VAL A 31 -15.77 -5.31 -9.53
N THR A 32 -16.30 -5.35 -8.31
CA THR A 32 -17.74 -5.36 -8.07
C THR A 32 -18.22 -3.96 -7.73
N ARG A 33 -19.12 -3.40 -8.53
CA ARG A 33 -19.69 -2.07 -8.28
C ARG A 33 -20.97 -2.17 -7.47
N TYR A 34 -20.97 -1.52 -6.31
CA TYR A 34 -22.17 -1.32 -5.50
C TYR A 34 -22.80 0.05 -5.81
N PRO A 35 -24.09 0.12 -6.19
CA PRO A 35 -24.78 1.39 -6.33
C PRO A 35 -24.85 2.12 -4.99
N GLN A 36 -24.61 3.43 -4.98
CA GLN A 36 -24.61 4.24 -3.74
C GLN A 36 -25.89 4.05 -2.93
N ARG A 37 -27.06 4.09 -3.59
CA ARG A 37 -28.36 3.85 -2.93
C ARG A 37 -28.47 2.50 -2.22
N ALA A 38 -27.79 1.47 -2.71
CA ALA A 38 -27.79 0.15 -2.07
C ALA A 38 -26.88 0.14 -0.85
N ALA A 39 -25.74 0.84 -0.91
CA ALA A 39 -24.87 1.03 0.24
C ALA A 39 -25.56 1.86 1.34
N ASP A 40 -26.24 2.95 0.98
CA ASP A 40 -26.97 3.81 1.91
C ASP A 40 -28.04 3.01 2.68
N ARG A 41 -28.84 2.19 1.98
CA ARG A 41 -29.83 1.31 2.64
C ARG A 41 -29.17 0.32 3.60
N LEU A 42 -28.04 -0.27 3.22
CA LEU A 42 -27.32 -1.22 4.06
C LEU A 42 -26.82 -0.58 5.36
N ILE A 43 -26.40 0.69 5.28
CA ILE A 43 -25.98 1.52 6.42
C ILE A 43 -27.18 1.85 7.30
N ASP A 44 -28.30 2.27 6.72
CA ASP A 44 -29.52 2.64 7.44
C ASP A 44 -30.17 1.44 8.16
N GLU A 45 -30.17 0.27 7.51
CA GLU A 45 -30.82 -0.95 8.01
C GLU A 45 -29.94 -1.74 9.01
N ASN A 46 -28.64 -1.45 9.12
CA ASN A 46 -27.71 -2.24 9.92
C ASN A 46 -26.80 -1.39 10.83
N PRO A 47 -27.27 -0.98 12.02
CA PRO A 47 -26.48 -0.18 12.96
C PRO A 47 -25.16 -0.81 13.40
N LEU A 48 -25.08 -2.15 13.43
CA LEU A 48 -23.84 -2.87 13.74
C LEU A 48 -22.79 -2.70 12.63
N LEU A 49 -23.23 -2.65 11.37
CA LEU A 49 -22.34 -2.36 10.24
C LEU A 49 -21.76 -0.95 10.36
N VAL A 50 -22.59 0.04 10.69
CA VAL A 50 -22.15 1.44 10.87
C VAL A 50 -21.07 1.53 11.94
N ARG A 51 -21.27 0.89 13.10
CA ARG A 51 -20.29 0.89 14.18
C ARG A 51 -18.98 0.21 13.77
N ARG A 52 -19.05 -0.91 13.06
CA ARG A 52 -17.86 -1.60 12.53
C ARG A 52 -17.09 -0.74 11.53
N LEU A 53 -17.79 -0.06 10.62
CA LEU A 53 -17.19 0.86 9.66
C LEU A 53 -16.54 2.06 10.37
N TYR A 54 -17.22 2.66 11.34
CA TYR A 54 -16.69 3.76 12.15
C TYR A 54 -15.38 3.36 12.86
N ASP A 55 -15.39 2.23 13.58
CA ASP A 55 -14.21 1.73 14.27
C ASP A 55 -13.07 1.39 13.29
N ARG A 56 -13.40 0.85 12.10
CA ARG A 56 -12.44 0.59 11.02
C ARG A 56 -11.82 1.89 10.52
N THR A 57 -12.64 2.90 10.22
CA THR A 57 -12.18 4.21 9.71
C THR A 57 -11.31 4.93 10.73
N LEU A 58 -11.65 4.90 12.03
CA LEU A 58 -10.80 5.50 13.07
C LEU A 58 -9.43 4.80 13.18
N ARG A 59 -9.40 3.48 13.09
CA ARG A 59 -8.14 2.72 13.06
C ARG A 59 -7.30 3.08 11.83
N GLU A 60 -7.91 3.09 10.65
CA GLU A 60 -7.23 3.47 9.41
C GLU A 60 -6.71 4.91 9.45
N LEU A 61 -7.49 5.85 9.98
CA LEU A 61 -7.07 7.25 10.14
C LEU A 61 -5.88 7.37 11.10
N THR A 62 -5.91 6.64 12.23
CA THR A 62 -4.82 6.61 13.20
C THR A 62 -3.56 6.00 12.59
N HIS A 63 -3.70 4.90 11.85
CA HIS A 63 -2.61 4.25 11.11
C HIS A 63 -2.01 5.20 10.07
N ALA A 64 -2.85 5.87 9.26
CA ALA A 64 -2.41 6.84 8.27
C ALA A 64 -1.66 8.02 8.92
N HIS A 65 -2.14 8.54 10.05
CA HIS A 65 -1.49 9.64 10.75
C HIS A 65 -0.12 9.22 11.32
N THR A 66 -0.03 8.04 11.95
CA THR A 66 1.24 7.47 12.42
C THR A 66 2.21 7.23 11.26
N ARG A 67 1.73 6.66 10.15
CA ARG A 67 2.53 6.46 8.93
C ARG A 67 3.06 7.79 8.39
N MET A 68 2.26 8.85 8.32
CA MET A 68 2.73 10.16 7.88
C MET A 68 3.85 10.73 8.76
N LEU A 69 3.72 10.60 10.08
CA LEU A 69 4.76 11.07 11.03
C LEU A 69 6.06 10.27 10.91
N VAL A 70 5.95 8.96 10.70
CA VAL A 70 7.11 8.06 10.54
C VAL A 70 7.78 8.27 9.19
N LEU A 71 7.01 8.35 8.10
CA LEU A 71 7.53 8.64 6.75
C LEU A 71 8.31 9.95 6.72
N GLY A 72 7.87 10.98 7.43
CA GLY A 72 8.57 12.28 7.51
C GLY A 72 9.99 12.19 8.08
N ARG A 73 10.30 11.15 8.86
CA ARG A 73 11.62 10.92 9.49
C ARG A 73 12.41 9.80 8.82
N MET A 74 11.72 8.92 8.11
CA MET A 74 12.35 7.78 7.46
C MET A 74 13.32 8.19 6.35
N THR A 75 14.47 7.51 6.31
CA THR A 75 15.38 7.54 5.17
C THR A 75 14.73 6.91 3.94
N ALA A 76 15.25 7.20 2.75
CA ALA A 76 14.74 6.58 1.53
C ALA A 76 14.81 5.04 1.57
N SER A 77 15.85 4.49 2.21
CA SER A 77 15.99 3.03 2.41
C SER A 77 14.88 2.46 3.29
N GLU A 78 14.60 3.10 4.42
CA GLU A 78 13.54 2.69 5.35
C GLU A 78 12.15 2.74 4.71
N ARG A 79 11.85 3.79 3.93
CA ARG A 79 10.59 3.91 3.22
C ARG A 79 10.39 2.78 2.21
N VAL A 80 11.41 2.47 1.41
CA VAL A 80 11.34 1.39 0.43
C VAL A 80 11.25 0.03 1.11
N ALA A 81 12.02 -0.22 2.17
CA ALA A 81 11.94 -1.46 2.96
C ALA A 81 10.55 -1.66 3.55
N SER A 82 9.99 -0.62 4.19
CA SER A 82 8.64 -0.63 4.76
C SER A 82 7.57 -0.93 3.71
N PHE A 83 7.67 -0.31 2.54
CA PHE A 83 6.77 -0.58 1.42
C PHE A 83 6.82 -2.04 0.97
N LEU A 84 8.02 -2.61 0.79
CA LEU A 84 8.15 -4.00 0.36
C LEU A 84 7.56 -4.98 1.38
N LEU A 85 7.78 -4.73 2.67
CA LEU A 85 7.21 -5.55 3.74
C LEU A 85 5.69 -5.41 3.81
N GLU A 86 5.15 -4.19 3.69
CA GLU A 86 3.71 -3.95 3.69
C GLU A 86 3.01 -4.65 2.53
N ILE A 87 3.52 -4.53 1.30
CA ILE A 87 2.88 -5.18 0.15
C ILE A 87 3.03 -6.71 0.25
N SER A 88 4.19 -7.20 0.70
CA SER A 88 4.41 -8.62 0.97
C SER A 88 3.38 -9.19 1.97
N GLU A 89 3.09 -8.46 3.05
CA GLU A 89 2.09 -8.86 4.04
C GLU A 89 0.68 -8.85 3.46
N ARG A 90 0.29 -7.77 2.76
CA ARG A 90 -1.04 -7.63 2.15
C ARG A 90 -1.34 -8.69 1.09
N GLN A 91 -0.31 -9.23 0.43
CA GLN A 91 -0.43 -10.26 -0.60
C GLN A 91 -0.14 -11.68 -0.10
N ASP A 92 0.15 -11.88 1.19
CA ASP A 92 0.62 -13.16 1.76
C ASP A 92 1.80 -13.76 0.97
N ALA A 93 2.77 -12.90 0.65
CA ALA A 93 3.87 -13.15 -0.28
C ALA A 93 5.24 -13.04 0.43
N PRO A 94 5.55 -13.91 1.41
CA PRO A 94 6.68 -13.71 2.33
C PRO A 94 8.07 -13.97 1.72
N ARG A 95 8.14 -14.62 0.56
CA ARG A 95 9.40 -14.99 -0.11
C ARG A 95 9.58 -14.33 -1.47
N VAL A 96 8.51 -14.24 -2.24
CA VAL A 96 8.54 -13.70 -3.60
C VAL A 96 7.36 -12.78 -3.76
N LEU A 97 7.64 -11.53 -4.10
CA LEU A 97 6.70 -10.45 -4.23
C LEU A 97 6.64 -9.99 -5.69
N ASP A 98 5.49 -10.17 -6.32
CA ASP A 98 5.20 -9.67 -7.66
C ASP A 98 4.47 -8.31 -7.55
N LEU A 99 5.16 -7.25 -7.93
CA LEU A 99 4.69 -5.86 -7.93
C LEU A 99 4.05 -5.52 -9.28
N ALA A 100 2.73 -5.39 -9.30
CA ALA A 100 2.00 -4.92 -10.49
C ALA A 100 2.36 -3.47 -10.84
N MET A 101 2.66 -2.65 -9.83
CA MET A 101 2.99 -1.23 -9.99
C MET A 101 4.39 -1.00 -10.56
N SER A 102 4.55 0.10 -11.31
CA SER A 102 5.84 0.53 -11.84
C SER A 102 6.72 1.16 -10.76
N ARG A 103 8.01 1.36 -11.06
CA ARG A 103 8.92 2.08 -10.13
C ARG A 103 8.55 3.55 -9.99
N SER A 104 7.92 4.15 -11.00
CA SER A 104 7.36 5.51 -10.92
C SER A 104 6.20 5.55 -9.92
N ASP A 105 5.29 4.57 -9.99
CA ASP A 105 4.15 4.49 -9.07
C ASP A 105 4.62 4.33 -7.61
N VAL A 106 5.63 3.48 -7.39
CA VAL A 106 6.24 3.30 -6.06
C VAL A 106 6.89 4.61 -5.58
N ALA A 107 7.59 5.33 -6.46
CA ALA A 107 8.20 6.62 -6.12
C ALA A 107 7.13 7.67 -5.74
N ASP A 108 6.07 7.77 -6.54
CA ASP A 108 4.94 8.67 -6.28
C ASP A 108 4.14 8.31 -5.03
N TYR A 109 4.12 7.04 -4.64
CA TYR A 109 3.53 6.58 -3.39
C TYR A 109 4.40 6.96 -2.18
N LEU A 110 5.72 6.83 -2.31
CA LEU A 110 6.69 7.07 -1.23
C LEU A 110 7.13 8.54 -1.07
N GLY A 111 6.72 9.42 -1.99
CA GLY A 111 7.22 10.79 -2.08
C GLY A 111 8.73 10.84 -2.34
N LEU A 112 9.22 9.92 -3.17
CA LEU A 112 10.61 9.82 -3.61
C LEU A 112 10.70 10.03 -5.13
N THR A 113 11.91 10.15 -5.66
CA THR A 113 12.11 10.08 -7.12
C THR A 113 12.31 8.62 -7.54
N ILE A 114 11.98 8.30 -8.80
CA ILE A 114 12.22 6.96 -9.37
C ILE A 114 13.69 6.55 -9.27
N GLU A 115 14.63 7.49 -9.50
CA GLU A 115 16.07 7.22 -9.39
C GLU A 115 16.45 6.84 -7.96
N THR A 116 15.82 7.47 -6.96
CA THR A 116 16.04 7.17 -5.55
C THR A 116 15.56 5.76 -5.22
N VAL A 117 14.34 5.40 -5.64
CA VAL A 117 13.80 4.04 -5.47
C VAL A 117 14.70 3.00 -6.14
N CYS A 118 15.09 3.23 -7.39
CA CYS A 118 15.99 2.34 -8.13
C CYS A 118 17.36 2.19 -7.47
N ARG A 119 17.92 3.29 -6.93
CA ARG A 119 19.21 3.27 -6.22
C ARG A 119 19.13 2.44 -4.93
N VAL A 120 18.08 2.63 -4.14
CA VAL A 120 17.84 1.87 -2.90
C VAL A 120 17.69 0.38 -3.21
N LEU A 121 16.83 0.02 -4.16
CA LEU A 121 16.64 -1.38 -4.58
C LEU A 121 17.94 -2.01 -5.10
N SER A 122 18.74 -1.25 -5.85
CA SER A 122 20.05 -1.70 -6.31
C SER A 122 21.04 -1.90 -5.16
N GLY A 123 20.95 -1.08 -4.10
CA GLY A 123 21.69 -1.25 -2.85
C GLY A 123 21.31 -2.56 -2.16
N PHE A 124 20.02 -2.78 -1.89
CA PHE A 124 19.53 -4.03 -1.28
C PHE A 124 19.93 -5.26 -2.08
N ARG A 125 19.92 -5.18 -3.42
CA ARG A 125 20.40 -6.27 -4.28
C ARG A 125 21.91 -6.49 -4.14
N ARG A 126 22.71 -5.42 -4.12
CA ARG A 126 24.17 -5.51 -3.94
C ARG A 126 24.52 -6.15 -2.60
N ASP A 127 23.76 -5.82 -1.57
CA ASP A 127 23.93 -6.32 -0.20
C ASP A 127 23.29 -7.71 -0.01
N ARG A 128 22.76 -8.31 -1.10
CA ARG A 128 22.10 -9.62 -1.14
C ARG A 128 20.88 -9.75 -0.23
N ILE A 129 20.28 -8.64 0.17
CA ILE A 129 19.04 -8.61 0.96
C ILE A 129 17.86 -9.09 0.11
N ILE A 130 17.84 -8.71 -1.16
CA ILE A 130 16.85 -9.12 -2.15
C ILE A 130 17.51 -9.55 -3.47
N ALA A 131 16.79 -10.32 -4.28
CA ALA A 131 17.01 -10.42 -5.71
C ALA A 131 15.89 -9.75 -6.49
N ILE A 132 16.21 -9.30 -7.71
CA ILE A 132 15.27 -8.64 -8.62
C ILE A 132 15.38 -9.34 -9.98
N PRO A 133 14.73 -10.51 -10.15
CA PRO A 133 14.81 -11.27 -11.40
C PRO A 133 14.22 -10.50 -12.59
N THR A 134 13.16 -9.72 -12.34
CA THR A 134 12.52 -8.85 -13.33
C THR A 134 12.17 -7.51 -12.70
N ALA A 135 11.83 -6.50 -13.51
CA ALA A 135 11.45 -5.19 -13.00
C ALA A 135 10.28 -5.23 -12.00
N HIS A 136 9.41 -6.24 -12.10
CA HIS A 136 8.19 -6.42 -11.30
C HIS A 136 8.30 -7.52 -10.24
N ARG A 137 9.39 -8.30 -10.20
CA ARG A 137 9.54 -9.42 -9.25
C ARG A 137 10.67 -9.13 -8.26
N ILE A 138 10.37 -9.27 -6.98
CA ILE A 138 11.34 -9.16 -5.88
C ILE A 138 11.35 -10.47 -5.12
N GLU A 139 12.54 -11.01 -4.87
CA GLU A 139 12.73 -12.20 -4.04
C GLU A 139 13.45 -11.79 -2.76
N PHE A 140 12.89 -12.14 -1.61
CA PHE A 140 13.50 -11.84 -0.32
C PHE A 140 14.52 -12.93 0.03
N HIS A 141 15.78 -12.53 0.21
CA HIS A 141 16.84 -13.42 0.69
C HIS A 141 17.06 -13.25 2.20
N HIS A 142 17.07 -12.00 2.68
CA HIS A 142 17.21 -11.65 4.10
C HIS A 142 16.12 -10.65 4.49
N ARG A 143 14.90 -11.15 4.71
CA ARG A 143 13.74 -10.33 5.08
C ARG A 143 13.95 -9.62 6.43
N ASP A 144 14.59 -10.30 7.36
CA ASP A 144 15.02 -9.79 8.67
C ASP A 144 15.88 -8.52 8.56
N ALA A 145 16.74 -8.43 7.55
CA ALA A 145 17.52 -7.21 7.32
C ALA A 145 16.67 -6.01 6.89
N LEU A 146 15.55 -6.23 6.18
CA LEU A 146 14.60 -5.16 5.86
C LEU A 146 13.79 -4.76 7.09
N GLU A 147 13.38 -5.73 7.91
CA GLU A 147 12.64 -5.48 9.15
C GLU A 147 13.47 -4.64 10.13
N ALA A 148 14.76 -4.96 10.29
CA ALA A 148 15.69 -4.20 11.12
C ALA A 148 15.87 -2.74 10.67
N LEU A 149 15.73 -2.43 9.38
CA LEU A 149 15.74 -1.04 8.89
C LEU A 149 14.51 -0.28 9.38
N CYS A 150 13.34 -0.94 9.45
CA CYS A 150 12.07 -0.30 9.76
C CYS A 150 11.81 -0.07 11.25
N GLU A 151 12.61 -0.65 12.14
CA GLU A 151 12.47 -0.56 13.60
C GLU A 151 13.17 0.67 14.24
N THR A 152 13.78 1.54 13.43
CA THR A 152 14.54 2.73 13.88
C THR A 152 13.69 4.00 13.89
#